data_AF-A0A382NIC8-F1
#
_entry.id   AF-A0A382NIC8-F1
#
_cell.length_a   1.000
_cell.length_b   1.000
_cell.length_c   1.000
_cell.angle_alpha   90.00
_cell.angle_beta   90.00
_cell.angle_gamma   90.00
#
_symmetry.space_group_name_H-M   'P 1'
#
loop_
_entity.id
_entity.type
_entity.pdbx_description
1 polymer ?
#
loop_
_entity_poly.entity_id
_entity_poly.type
_entity_poly.pdbx_seq_one_letter_code
_entity_poly.pdbx_strand_id
1 'polypeptide(L)'
;MKLATTDNEKEIVKILKRQGYWDDLSAWKYYGDNENNYSVIGAQQSSPDTAIREQIINSVDAVLMKEAQLRGVHPESEDAPGSVKEALHSYFGIFNGDLSNITKKERMNLAMNVMVVATGSKTNPCFTVVDNGE
;
A
#
# COMPACT_ATOMS: atom_id res chain seq x y z
N MET A 1 -13.63 11.04 12.50
CA MET A 1 -12.51 10.77 11.58
C MET A 1 -11.14 11.23 12.09
N LYS A 2 -10.96 11.67 13.35
CA LYS A 2 -9.68 12.23 13.83
C LYS A 2 -8.47 11.27 13.77
N LEU A 3 -8.68 9.96 13.96
CA LEU A 3 -7.59 9.00 13.98
C LEU A 3 -6.91 8.87 12.60
N ALA A 4 -7.72 8.79 11.53
CA ALA A 4 -7.25 8.61 10.16
C ALA A 4 -6.58 9.85 9.54
N THR A 5 -6.72 11.02 10.17
CA THR A 5 -6.20 12.30 9.62
C THR A 5 -5.09 12.91 10.47
N THR A 6 -4.51 12.14 11.40
CA THR A 6 -3.48 12.63 12.32
C THR A 6 -2.10 12.20 11.86
N ASP A 7 -1.24 13.14 11.49
CA ASP A 7 0.14 12.91 11.03
C ASP A 7 1.15 12.67 12.18
N ASN A 8 0.68 12.41 13.41
CA ASN A 8 1.52 12.35 14.61
C ASN A 8 1.12 11.20 15.54
N GLU A 9 2.03 10.25 15.71
CA GLU A 9 1.85 9.07 16.57
C GLU A 9 1.50 9.44 18.03
N LYS A 10 2.13 10.48 18.59
CA LYS A 10 1.84 10.90 19.98
C LYS A 10 0.42 11.43 20.11
N GLU A 11 -0.10 12.11 19.08
CA GLU A 11 -1.49 12.56 19.06
C GLU A 11 -2.47 11.39 18.88
N ILE A 12 -2.11 10.36 18.08
CA ILE A 12 -2.88 9.11 17.98
C ILE A 12 -3.02 8.46 19.35
N VAL A 13 -1.91 8.29 20.08
CA VAL A 13 -1.92 7.72 21.44
C VAL A 13 -2.81 8.53 22.38
N LYS A 14 -2.73 9.87 22.35
CA LYS A 14 -3.60 10.74 23.17
C LYS A 14 -5.07 10.59 22.83
N ILE A 15 -5.41 10.46 21.55
CA ILE A 15 -6.79 10.21 21.09
C ILE A 15 -7.29 8.89 21.64
N LEU A 16 -6.52 7.80 21.48
CA LEU A 16 -6.90 6.46 21.94
C LEU A 16 -7.05 6.39 23.46
N LYS A 17 -6.14 7.01 24.22
CA LYS A 17 -6.25 7.12 25.69
C LYS A 17 -7.50 7.86 26.12
N ARG A 18 -7.79 9.01 25.50
CA ARG A 18 -9.00 9.80 25.82
C ARG A 18 -10.29 9.04 25.51
N GLN A 19 -10.28 8.11 24.57
CA GLN A 19 -11.44 7.27 24.25
C GLN A 19 -11.50 5.97 25.08
N GLY A 20 -10.49 5.71 25.92
CA GLY A 20 -10.44 4.50 26.75
C GLY A 20 -9.93 3.25 26.04
N TYR A 21 -9.57 3.32 24.75
CA TYR A 21 -9.15 2.16 23.97
C TYR A 21 -7.67 1.79 24.15
N TRP A 22 -6.81 2.75 24.50
CA TRP A 22 -5.36 2.50 24.55
C TRP A 22 -4.98 1.44 25.59
N ASP A 23 -5.60 1.50 26.77
CA ASP A 23 -5.27 0.63 27.90
C ASP A 23 -6.27 -0.54 28.05
N ASP A 24 -7.32 -0.60 27.22
CA ASP A 24 -8.31 -1.69 27.20
C ASP A 24 -7.89 -2.78 26.20
N LEU A 25 -7.26 -3.85 26.69
CA LEU A 25 -6.82 -4.98 25.87
C LEU A 25 -7.94 -5.66 25.07
N SER A 26 -9.20 -5.55 25.50
CA SER A 26 -10.33 -6.12 24.74
C SER A 26 -10.63 -5.37 23.44
N ALA A 27 -10.14 -4.12 23.32
CA ALA A 27 -10.23 -3.32 22.10
C ALA A 27 -9.12 -3.65 21.08
N TRP A 28 -8.12 -4.47 21.46
CA TRP A 28 -7.01 -4.86 20.61
C TRP A 28 -7.13 -6.31 20.17
N LYS A 29 -6.69 -6.56 18.94
CA LYS A 29 -6.65 -7.90 18.35
C LYS A 29 -5.24 -8.17 17.87
N TYR A 30 -4.77 -9.41 18.05
CA TYR A 30 -3.50 -9.82 17.48
C TYR A 30 -3.56 -9.69 15.95
N TYR A 31 -2.50 -9.10 15.39
CA TYR A 31 -2.35 -9.01 13.95
C TYR A 31 -2.41 -10.42 13.34
N GLY A 32 -3.28 -10.64 12.36
CA GLY A 32 -3.47 -11.95 11.74
C GLY A 32 -3.91 -13.06 12.71
N ASP A 33 -4.58 -12.72 13.83
CA ASP A 33 -5.03 -13.69 14.84
C ASP A 33 -3.91 -14.53 15.48
N ASN A 34 -2.66 -14.04 15.43
CA ASN A 34 -1.50 -14.77 15.93
C ASN A 34 -0.69 -13.90 16.90
N GLU A 35 -0.67 -14.29 18.17
CA GLU A 35 0.09 -13.64 19.24
C GLU A 35 1.60 -13.62 18.97
N ASN A 36 2.12 -14.63 18.25
CA ASN A 36 3.54 -14.73 17.92
C ASN A 36 3.95 -13.93 16.68
N ASN A 37 3.05 -13.16 16.07
CA ASN A 37 3.38 -12.32 14.91
C ASN A 37 4.32 -11.14 15.27
N TYR A 38 4.69 -10.94 16.53
CA TYR A 38 5.68 -9.94 16.92
C TYR A 38 7.01 -10.11 16.16
N SER A 39 7.46 -11.35 15.90
CA SER A 39 8.69 -11.59 15.12
C SER A 39 8.55 -11.15 13.66
N VAL A 40 7.35 -11.27 13.07
CA VAL A 40 7.04 -10.82 11.72
C VAL A 40 6.93 -9.30 11.65
N ILE A 41 6.27 -8.67 12.63
CA ILE A 41 6.14 -7.21 12.72
C ILE A 41 7.50 -6.56 13.03
N GLY A 42 8.27 -7.14 13.96
CA GLY A 42 9.60 -6.67 14.32
C GLY A 42 10.66 -6.92 13.25
N ALA A 43 10.38 -7.80 12.28
CA ALA A 43 11.20 -7.99 11.09
C ALA A 43 10.87 -7.00 9.96
N GLN A 44 9.87 -6.13 10.12
CA GLN A 44 9.61 -5.06 9.17
C GLN A 44 10.77 -4.06 9.12
N GLN A 45 10.88 -3.36 7.99
CA GLN A 45 12.00 -2.46 7.73
C GLN A 45 11.96 -1.24 8.65
N SER A 46 12.96 -1.15 9.52
CA SER A 46 13.11 -0.07 10.50
C SER A 46 13.51 1.27 9.87
N SER A 47 13.97 1.25 8.61
CA SER A 47 14.39 2.44 7.89
C SER A 47 13.22 3.08 7.12
N PRO A 48 12.88 4.35 7.36
CA PRO A 48 11.74 5.02 6.71
C PRO A 48 11.79 5.01 5.18
N ASP A 49 12.99 5.10 4.59
CA ASP A 49 13.20 5.05 3.14
C ASP A 49 12.89 3.67 2.54
N THR A 50 13.21 2.59 3.26
CA THR A 50 12.84 1.25 2.83
C THR A 50 11.34 1.03 3.03
N ALA A 51 10.76 1.50 4.14
CA ALA A 51 9.34 1.34 4.42
C ALA A 51 8.46 2.00 3.35
N ILE A 52 8.78 3.23 2.92
CA ILE A 52 8.01 3.89 1.85
C ILE A 52 8.18 3.18 0.49
N ARG A 53 9.38 2.66 0.19
CA ARG A 53 9.61 1.88 -1.03
C ARG A 53 8.72 0.64 -1.05
N GLU A 54 8.66 -0.09 0.06
CA GLU A 54 7.82 -1.28 0.22
C GLU A 54 6.34 -0.96 0.05
N GLN A 55 5.87 0.13 0.69
CA GLN A 55 4.47 0.54 0.59
C GLN A 55 4.06 0.86 -0.86
N ILE A 56 4.95 1.48 -1.64
CA ILE A 56 4.71 1.76 -3.06
C ILE A 56 4.67 0.45 -3.87
N ILE A 57 5.59 -0.49 -3.62
CA ILE A 57 5.62 -1.79 -4.31
C ILE A 57 4.32 -2.57 -4.05
N ASN A 58 3.91 -2.68 -2.79
CA ASN A 58 2.66 -3.34 -2.41
C ASN A 58 1.43 -2.69 -3.07
N SER A 59 1.44 -1.36 -3.23
CA SER A 59 0.37 -0.64 -3.94
C SER A 59 0.34 -0.98 -5.43
N VAL A 60 1.50 -1.15 -6.07
CA VAL A 60 1.60 -1.59 -7.46
C VAL A 60 1.09 -3.02 -7.60
N ASP A 61 1.45 -3.91 -6.66
CA ASP A 61 0.97 -5.29 -6.64
C ASP A 61 -0.56 -5.33 -6.49
N ALA A 62 -1.14 -4.56 -5.57
CA ALA A 62 -2.60 -4.46 -5.40
C ALA A 62 -3.31 -4.02 -6.69
N VAL A 63 -2.72 -3.10 -7.44
CA VAL A 63 -3.25 -2.67 -8.76
C VAL A 63 -3.19 -3.79 -9.79
N LEU A 64 -2.10 -4.57 -9.83
CA LEU A 64 -1.97 -5.72 -10.74
C LEU A 64 -2.98 -6.83 -10.38
N MET A 65 -3.17 -7.09 -9.09
CA MET A 65 -4.13 -8.06 -8.59
C MET A 65 -5.56 -7.66 -8.94
N LYS A 66 -5.92 -6.38 -8.76
CA LYS A 66 -7.21 -5.84 -9.22
C LYS A 66 -7.44 -6.08 -10.71
N GLU A 67 -6.43 -5.82 -11.56
CA GLU A 67 -6.56 -6.05 -13.01
C GLU A 67 -6.73 -7.53 -13.37
N ALA A 68 -6.08 -8.43 -12.64
CA ALA A 68 -6.28 -9.88 -12.78
C ALA A 68 -7.72 -10.25 -12.42
N GLN A 69 -8.23 -9.76 -11.28
CA GLN A 69 -9.58 -10.00 -10.81
C GLN A 69 -10.63 -9.46 -11.79
N LEU A 70 -10.46 -8.24 -12.33
CA LEU A 70 -11.34 -7.64 -13.33
C LEU A 70 -11.43 -8.46 -14.63
N ARG A 71 -10.39 -9.26 -14.93
CA ARG A 71 -10.35 -10.17 -16.09
C ARG A 71 -10.82 -11.58 -15.75
N GLY A 72 -11.24 -11.84 -14.50
CA GLY A 72 -11.63 -13.16 -14.04
C GLY A 72 -10.47 -14.15 -13.94
N VAL A 73 -9.23 -13.64 -13.88
CA VAL A 73 -8.03 -14.46 -13.76
C VAL A 73 -7.66 -14.58 -12.29
N HIS A 74 -7.54 -15.80 -11.78
CA HIS A 74 -7.02 -16.03 -10.45
C HIS A 74 -5.51 -15.77 -10.45
N PRO A 75 -4.95 -14.90 -9.59
CA PRO A 75 -3.54 -14.50 -9.64
C PRO A 75 -2.52 -15.65 -9.53
N GLU A 76 -2.91 -16.76 -8.89
CA GLU A 76 -2.08 -17.96 -8.74
C GLU A 76 -2.37 -19.06 -9.78
N SER A 77 -3.26 -18.81 -10.74
CA SER A 77 -3.57 -19.79 -11.80
C SER A 77 -2.53 -19.78 -12.91
N GLU A 78 -2.48 -20.87 -13.69
CA GLU A 78 -1.64 -20.95 -14.90
C GLU A 78 -2.06 -19.93 -15.99
N ASP A 79 -3.28 -19.40 -15.91
CA ASP A 79 -3.80 -18.36 -16.80
C ASP A 79 -3.31 -16.94 -16.41
N ALA A 80 -2.70 -16.79 -15.23
CA ALA A 80 -2.13 -15.52 -14.79
C ALA A 80 -0.79 -15.24 -15.49
N PRO A 81 -0.44 -13.97 -15.72
CA PRO A 81 0.88 -13.59 -16.22
C PRO A 81 2.00 -14.17 -15.36
N GLY A 82 2.97 -14.84 -15.97
CA GLY A 82 4.08 -15.48 -15.26
C GLY A 82 5.15 -14.49 -14.77
N SER A 83 4.99 -13.19 -15.06
CA SER A 83 5.88 -12.14 -14.58
C SER A 83 5.19 -10.77 -14.53
N VAL A 84 5.73 -9.85 -13.71
CA VAL A 84 5.28 -8.45 -13.67
C VAL A 84 5.35 -7.79 -15.05
N LYS A 85 6.39 -8.06 -15.84
CA LYS A 85 6.53 -7.51 -17.19
C LYS A 85 5.43 -7.99 -18.14
N GLU A 86 5.05 -9.26 -18.03
CA GLU A 86 3.93 -9.81 -18.79
C GLU A 86 2.59 -9.24 -18.32
N ALA A 87 2.41 -9.02 -17.01
CA ALA A 87 1.22 -8.36 -16.46
C ALA A 87 1.11 -6.92 -16.95
N LEU A 88 2.20 -6.14 -16.90
CA LEU A 88 2.26 -4.77 -17.40
C LEU A 88 1.91 -4.68 -18.90
N HIS A 89 2.40 -5.63 -19.69
CA HIS A 89 2.06 -5.72 -21.11
C HIS A 89 0.58 -6.10 -21.30
N SER A 90 0.12 -7.17 -20.66
CA SER A 90 -1.24 -7.72 -20.87
C SER A 90 -2.35 -6.85 -20.30
N TYR A 91 -2.10 -6.14 -19.19
CA TYR A 91 -3.10 -5.36 -18.49
C TYR A 91 -3.12 -3.90 -18.95
N PHE A 92 -1.95 -3.33 -19.26
CA PHE A 92 -1.80 -1.90 -19.53
C PHE A 92 -1.14 -1.56 -20.87
N GLY A 93 -0.76 -2.55 -21.68
CA GLY A 93 -0.09 -2.33 -22.96
C GLY A 93 1.35 -1.80 -22.82
N ILE A 94 1.98 -1.96 -21.65
CA ILE A 94 3.33 -1.45 -21.38
C ILE A 94 4.36 -2.52 -21.78
N PHE A 95 4.98 -2.33 -22.93
CA PHE A 95 6.03 -3.23 -23.41
C PHE A 95 7.32 -3.03 -22.63
N ASN A 96 8.00 -4.14 -22.29
CA ASN A 96 9.27 -4.12 -21.58
C ASN A 96 9.29 -3.38 -20.22
N GLY A 97 8.13 -3.06 -19.65
CA GLY A 97 8.04 -2.20 -18.47
C GLY A 97 8.37 -0.73 -18.76
N ASP A 98 8.43 -0.33 -20.04
CA ASP A 98 8.79 1.03 -20.44
C ASP A 98 7.56 1.91 -20.63
N LEU A 99 7.32 2.79 -19.65
CA LEU A 99 6.22 3.77 -19.69
C LEU A 99 6.32 4.76 -20.86
N SER A 100 7.47 4.88 -21.53
CA SER A 100 7.59 5.69 -22.74
C SER A 100 6.76 5.13 -23.89
N ASN A 101 6.44 3.83 -23.85
CA ASN A 101 5.75 3.11 -24.92
C ASN A 101 4.24 3.36 -24.94
N ILE A 102 3.69 3.94 -23.86
CA ILE A 102 2.29 4.36 -23.77
C ILE A 102 2.15 5.87 -23.96
N THR A 103 0.94 6.33 -24.28
CA THR A 103 0.65 7.75 -24.48
C THR A 103 0.71 8.55 -23.17
N LYS A 104 0.82 9.87 -23.28
CA LYS A 104 0.73 10.77 -22.12
C LYS A 104 -0.60 10.60 -21.37
N LYS A 105 -1.71 10.37 -22.08
CA LYS A 105 -3.04 10.17 -21.49
C LYS A 105 -3.10 8.87 -20.69
N GLU A 106 -2.58 7.78 -21.25
CA GLU A 106 -2.51 6.48 -20.55
C GLU A 106 -1.60 6.56 -19.32
N ARG A 107 -0.43 7.20 -19.42
CA ARG A 107 0.43 7.44 -18.25
C ARG A 107 -0.27 8.21 -17.14
N MET A 108 -1.03 9.24 -17.52
CA MET A 108 -1.78 10.04 -16.55
C MET A 108 -2.88 9.21 -15.87
N ASN A 109 -3.60 8.38 -16.63
CA ASN A 109 -4.60 7.48 -16.05
C ASN A 109 -3.95 6.44 -15.13
N LEU A 110 -2.80 5.87 -15.51
CA LEU A 110 -2.07 4.91 -14.70
C LEU A 110 -1.59 5.53 -13.38
N ALA A 111 -1.10 6.76 -13.42
CA ALA A 111 -0.64 7.50 -12.23
C ALA A 111 -1.75 7.75 -11.20
N MET A 112 -3.02 7.73 -11.61
CA MET A 112 -4.14 7.86 -10.68
C MET A 112 -4.38 6.59 -9.84
N ASN A 113 -3.74 5.47 -10.18
CA ASN A 113 -3.88 4.24 -9.40
C ASN A 113 -3.04 4.22 -8.12
N VAL A 114 -1.94 4.97 -8.04
CA VAL A 114 -1.08 5.03 -6.85
C VAL A 114 -0.60 6.47 -6.66
N MET A 115 -0.92 7.06 -5.51
CA MET A 115 -0.58 8.43 -5.16
C MET A 115 0.23 8.46 -3.86
N VAL A 116 1.29 9.25 -3.84
CA VAL A 116 2.08 9.51 -2.64
C VAL A 116 1.83 10.94 -2.19
N VAL A 117 1.28 11.11 -0.99
CA VAL A 117 0.92 12.41 -0.41
C VAL A 117 1.84 12.69 0.76
N ALA A 118 2.50 13.86 0.76
CA ALA A 118 3.32 14.33 1.86
C ALA A 118 2.55 15.39 2.68
N THR A 119 2.36 15.14 3.97
CA THR A 119 1.69 16.02 4.93
C THR A 119 2.60 16.29 6.13
N GLY A 120 2.11 17.03 7.12
CA GLY A 120 2.89 17.39 8.30
C GLY A 120 3.99 18.42 8.03
N SER A 121 5.22 18.13 8.50
CA SER A 121 6.32 19.10 8.49
C SER A 121 7.23 18.93 7.27
N LYS A 122 7.85 20.01 6.78
CA LYS A 122 8.78 19.96 5.64
C LYS A 122 10.07 19.18 5.93
N THR A 123 10.51 19.15 7.18
CA THR A 123 11.76 18.50 7.62
C THR A 123 11.55 17.06 8.07
N ASN A 124 10.34 16.71 8.49
CA ASN A 124 9.93 15.36 8.86
C ASN A 124 8.46 15.15 8.42
N PRO A 125 8.24 14.91 7.12
CA PRO A 125 6.89 14.76 6.57
C PRO A 125 6.29 13.41 6.97
N CYS A 126 4.96 13.37 6.99
CA CYS A 126 4.22 12.11 6.98
C CYS A 126 3.93 11.77 5.52
N PHE A 127 4.22 10.53 5.10
CA PHE A 127 3.89 10.05 3.77
C PHE A 127 2.71 9.10 3.84
N THR A 128 1.68 9.39 3.07
CA THR A 128 0.54 8.50 2.86
C THR A 128 0.61 7.98 1.44
N VAL A 129 0.57 6.66 1.28
CA VAL A 129 0.39 6.01 -0.03
C VAL A 129 -1.09 5.65 -0.14
N VAL A 130 -1.72 6.11 -1.22
CA VAL A 130 -3.12 5.84 -1.54
C VAL A 130 -3.14 5.12 -2.87
N ASP A 131 -3.71 3.92 -2.89
CA ASP A 131 -3.90 3.16 -4.12
C ASP A 131 -5.38 2.89 -4.41
N ASN A 132 -5.66 2.64 -5.68
CA ASN A 132 -6.95 2.14 -6.16
C ASN A 132 -6.81 0.64 -6.52
N GLY A 133 -6.07 -0.13 -5.72
CA GLY A 133 -5.94 -1.58 -5.80
C GLY A 133 -7.19 -2.32 -5.29
N GLU A 134 -7.02 -3.56 -4.84
CA GLU A 134 -8.09 -4.47 -4.35
C GLU A 134 -9.10 -3.84 -3.39
#